data_AF-A0A7S0EJF0-F1
#
_entry.id   AF-A0A7S0EJF0-F1
#
_cell.length_a   1.000
_cell.length_b   1.000
_cell.length_c   1.000
_cell.angle_alpha   90.00
_cell.angle_beta   90.00
_cell.angle_gamma   90.00
#
_symmetry.space_group_name_H-M   'P 1'
#
loop_
_entity.id
_entity.type
_entity.pdbx_description
1 polymer ?
#
loop_
_entity_poly.entity_id
_entity_poly.type
_entity_poly.pdbx_seq_one_letter_code
_entity_poly.pdbx_strand_id
1 'polypeptide(L)'
;PSPSPSSPPSPPSPPPSPPSLPPPYTFASKADLRTAVLAFDADASSAIETYGPIADWNVAAVTDMESLFGPVMPIPYTGRQPLTRFNADISSWQTSGVTNMKYMFDRAFAFNQPVNFDTSSV
;
A
#
# COMPACT_ATOMS: atom_id res chain seq x y z
N PRO A 1 -24.06 45.62 -45.92
CA PRO A 1 -23.25 45.31 -44.73
C PRO A 1 -23.98 44.30 -43.82
N SER A 2 -23.62 43.02 -43.93
CA SER A 2 -24.12 41.98 -43.01
C SER A 2 -23.34 42.04 -41.69
N PRO A 3 -24.00 41.93 -40.53
CA PRO A 3 -23.29 41.84 -39.26
C PRO A 3 -22.53 40.51 -39.18
N SER A 4 -21.26 40.58 -38.78
CA SER A 4 -20.45 39.38 -38.49
C SER A 4 -21.03 38.62 -37.30
N PRO A 5 -21.11 37.29 -37.34
CA PRO A 5 -21.53 36.51 -36.18
C PRO A 5 -20.48 36.62 -35.07
N SER A 6 -20.93 36.95 -33.86
CA SER A 6 -20.09 36.99 -32.66
C SER A 6 -19.52 35.60 -32.37
N SER A 7 -18.20 35.51 -32.15
CA SER A 7 -17.54 34.27 -31.77
C SER A 7 -18.11 33.70 -30.46
N PRO A 8 -18.26 32.37 -30.34
CA PRO A 8 -18.71 31.76 -29.10
C PRO A 8 -17.69 31.98 -27.97
N PRO A 9 -18.14 32.02 -26.71
CA PRO A 9 -17.26 32.17 -25.55
C PRO A 9 -16.31 30.97 -25.43
N SER A 10 -15.07 31.22 -25.02
CA SER A 10 -14.07 30.18 -24.76
C SER A 10 -14.57 29.20 -23.68
N PRO A 11 -14.27 27.90 -23.80
CA PRO A 11 -14.63 26.91 -22.77
C PRO A 11 -13.94 27.25 -21.43
N PRO A 12 -14.56 26.89 -20.30
CA PRO A 12 -13.95 27.07 -18.98
C PRO A 12 -12.64 26.28 -18.89
N SER A 13 -11.64 26.87 -18.23
CA SER A 13 -10.36 26.20 -17.97
C SER A 13 -10.59 24.86 -17.24
N PRO A 14 -9.83 23.80 -17.58
CA PRO A 14 -9.90 22.55 -16.83
C PRO A 14 -9.61 22.80 -15.35
N PRO A 15 -10.23 22.05 -14.43
CA PRO A 15 -9.95 22.17 -13.01
C PRO A 15 -8.45 21.98 -12.77
N PRO A 16 -7.88 22.62 -11.72
CA PRO A 16 -6.48 22.44 -11.37
C PRO A 16 -6.20 20.95 -11.21
N SER A 17 -5.14 20.46 -11.85
CA SER A 17 -4.66 19.08 -11.65
C SER A 17 -4.55 18.81 -10.15
N PRO A 18 -5.01 17.65 -9.65
CA PRO A 18 -4.85 17.31 -8.26
C PRO A 18 -3.37 17.44 -7.88
N PRO A 19 -3.05 17.89 -6.65
CA PRO A 19 -1.66 17.99 -6.22
C PRO A 19 -0.98 16.65 -6.49
N SER A 20 0.17 16.68 -7.16
CA SER A 20 0.96 15.49 -7.44
C SER A 20 1.20 14.76 -6.12
N LEU A 21 0.51 13.63 -5.93
CA LEU A 21 0.72 12.79 -4.77
C LEU A 21 2.22 12.46 -4.69
N PRO A 22 2.82 12.43 -3.48
CA PRO A 22 4.19 11.97 -3.34
C PRO A 22 4.33 10.60 -4.02
N PRO A 23 5.46 10.33 -4.68
CA PRO A 23 5.64 9.06 -5.37
C PRO A 23 5.42 7.90 -4.38
N PRO A 24 4.78 6.82 -4.82
CA PRO A 24 4.52 5.66 -3.98
C PRO A 24 5.84 5.15 -3.37
N TYR A 25 5.89 5.00 -2.04
CA TYR A 25 7.10 4.50 -1.37
C TYR A 25 7.38 3.09 -1.89
N THR A 26 8.58 2.89 -2.39
CA THR A 26 8.97 1.65 -3.05
C THR A 26 9.81 0.80 -2.10
N PHE A 27 9.36 -0.43 -1.87
CA PHE A 27 10.04 -1.38 -1.01
C PHE A 27 10.90 -2.32 -1.84
N ALA A 28 12.20 -2.37 -1.56
CA ALA A 28 13.14 -3.24 -2.25
C ALA A 28 13.15 -4.67 -1.68
N SER A 29 12.66 -4.86 -0.45
CA SER A 29 12.70 -6.15 0.23
C SER A 29 11.52 -6.35 1.19
N LYS A 30 11.28 -7.62 1.55
CA LYS A 30 10.34 -7.99 2.62
C LYS A 30 10.64 -7.30 3.94
N ALA A 31 11.92 -7.14 4.29
CA ALA A 31 12.34 -6.58 5.57
C ALA A 31 11.95 -5.09 5.67
N ASP A 32 12.14 -4.34 4.59
CA ASP A 32 11.77 -2.92 4.52
C ASP A 32 10.24 -2.77 4.58
N LEU A 33 9.52 -3.57 3.78
CA LEU A 33 8.06 -3.59 3.78
C LEU A 33 7.51 -3.93 5.16
N ARG A 34 8.09 -4.96 5.79
CA ARG A 34 7.70 -5.38 7.14
C ARG A 34 7.94 -4.28 8.18
N THR A 35 9.03 -3.53 8.06
CA THR A 35 9.32 -2.40 8.95
C THR A 35 8.24 -1.33 8.84
N ALA A 36 7.80 -1.00 7.62
CA ALA A 36 6.72 -0.06 7.40
C ALA A 36 5.36 -0.58 7.91
N VAL A 37 5.05 -1.87 7.70
CA VAL A 37 3.83 -2.51 8.24
C VAL A 37 3.80 -2.44 9.77
N LEU A 38 4.93 -2.73 10.44
CA LEU A 38 5.04 -2.64 11.89
C LEU A 38 4.89 -1.21 12.40
N ALA A 39 5.48 -0.24 11.70
CA ALA A 39 5.29 1.17 12.01
C ALA A 39 3.81 1.58 11.86
N PHE A 40 3.13 1.09 10.84
CA PHE A 40 1.72 1.38 10.59
C PHE A 40 0.78 0.79 11.66
N ASP A 41 1.04 -0.44 12.11
CA ASP A 41 0.27 -1.06 13.21
C ASP A 41 0.50 -0.34 14.55
N ALA A 42 1.73 0.14 14.80
CA ALA A 42 2.03 0.95 15.96
C ALA A 42 1.33 2.32 15.91
N ASP A 43 1.52 3.05 14.81
CA ASP A 43 0.94 4.37 14.56
C ASP A 43 0.79 4.65 13.06
N ALA A 44 -0.45 4.52 12.56
CA ALA A 44 -0.76 4.72 11.15
C ALA A 44 -0.44 6.14 10.66
N SER A 45 -0.63 7.17 11.50
CA SER A 45 -0.40 8.56 11.11
C SER A 45 1.08 8.82 10.82
N SER A 46 1.95 8.38 11.72
CA SER A 46 3.41 8.49 11.59
C SER A 46 3.94 7.66 10.40
N ALA A 47 3.36 6.48 10.19
CA ALA A 47 3.69 5.66 9.03
C ALA A 47 3.27 6.32 7.72
N ILE A 48 2.11 6.98 7.67
CA ILE A 48 1.64 7.72 6.48
C ILE A 48 2.55 8.92 6.19
N GLU A 49 3.05 9.62 7.20
CA GLU A 49 4.01 10.72 7.00
C GLU A 49 5.34 10.23 6.41
N THR A 50 5.75 9.00 6.73
CA THR A 50 7.06 8.44 6.32
C THR A 50 6.99 7.69 4.99
N TYR A 51 5.97 6.85 4.82
CA TYR A 51 5.83 5.89 3.72
C TYR A 51 4.65 6.23 2.79
N GLY A 52 3.88 7.27 3.10
CA GLY A 52 2.64 7.56 2.39
C GLY A 52 1.51 6.58 2.73
N PRO A 53 0.33 6.77 2.10
CA PRO A 53 -0.81 5.87 2.27
C PRO A 53 -0.44 4.43 1.89
N ILE A 54 -0.83 3.46 2.72
CA ILE A 54 -0.50 2.04 2.48
C ILE A 54 -1.06 1.47 1.17
N ALA A 55 -2.19 2.00 0.70
CA ALA A 55 -2.77 1.65 -0.59
C ALA A 55 -1.85 2.04 -1.77
N ASP A 56 -0.96 3.02 -1.58
CA ASP A 56 -0.04 3.48 -2.61
C ASP A 56 1.33 2.79 -2.51
N TRP A 57 1.56 1.90 -1.55
CA TRP A 57 2.87 1.26 -1.40
C TRP A 57 3.23 0.40 -2.61
N ASN A 58 4.41 0.64 -3.18
CA ASN A 58 4.93 -0.14 -4.29
C ASN A 58 5.72 -1.35 -3.77
N VAL A 59 5.12 -2.52 -3.90
CA VAL A 59 5.67 -3.81 -3.45
C VAL A 59 6.12 -4.71 -4.61
N ALA A 60 6.17 -4.19 -5.84
CA ALA A 60 6.43 -5.01 -7.04
C ALA A 60 7.82 -5.67 -7.06
N ALA A 61 8.79 -5.13 -6.32
CA ALA A 61 10.13 -5.71 -6.18
C ALA A 61 10.22 -6.79 -5.09
N VAL A 62 9.19 -6.93 -4.24
CA VAL A 62 9.16 -7.90 -3.15
C VAL A 62 8.67 -9.24 -3.68
N THR A 63 9.56 -10.24 -3.73
CA THR A 63 9.23 -11.59 -4.20
C THR A 63 8.83 -12.54 -3.06
N ASP A 64 9.19 -12.22 -1.82
CA ASP A 64 8.88 -13.01 -0.62
C ASP A 64 8.03 -12.18 0.34
N MET A 65 6.84 -12.67 0.66
CA MET A 65 5.89 -12.07 1.63
C MET A 65 5.58 -13.04 2.78
N GLU A 66 6.43 -14.04 3.01
CA GLU A 66 6.25 -14.98 4.11
C GLU A 66 6.12 -14.25 5.46
N SER A 67 5.05 -14.59 6.17
CA SER A 67 4.71 -14.04 7.48
C SER A 67 4.63 -12.52 7.54
N LEU A 68 4.44 -11.79 6.42
CA LEU A 68 4.51 -10.32 6.38
C LEU A 68 3.69 -9.62 7.47
N PHE A 69 2.44 -10.06 7.66
CA PHE A 69 1.54 -9.57 8.72
C PHE A 69 1.51 -10.47 9.95
N GLY A 70 2.29 -11.55 9.92
CA GLY A 70 2.34 -12.53 10.97
C GLY A 70 3.49 -12.35 11.95
N PRO A 71 3.71 -13.32 12.84
CA PRO A 71 4.72 -13.25 13.88
C PRO A 71 6.15 -13.14 13.31
N VAL A 72 6.99 -12.31 13.94
CA VAL A 72 8.43 -12.30 13.66
C VAL A 72 9.05 -13.60 14.21
N MET A 73 9.69 -14.40 13.37
CA MET A 73 10.49 -15.56 13.77
C MET A 73 11.92 -15.40 13.22
N PRO A 74 13.00 -15.65 14.00
CA PRO A 74 13.07 -15.88 15.44
C PRO A 74 13.69 -14.68 16.16
N ILE A 75 12.94 -14.07 17.07
CA ILE A 75 13.49 -13.37 18.24
C ILE A 75 12.90 -14.08 19.46
N PRO A 76 13.59 -14.11 20.62
CA PRO A 76 13.22 -14.98 21.75
C PRO A 76 11.72 -14.92 22.04
N TYR A 77 11.16 -16.06 22.48
CA TYR A 77 9.74 -16.34 22.66
C TYR A 77 8.92 -15.29 23.43
N THR A 78 9.56 -14.29 24.02
CA THR A 78 8.97 -13.17 24.76
C THR A 78 8.61 -11.94 23.90
N GLY A 79 8.94 -11.92 22.60
CA GLY A 79 8.78 -10.73 21.73
C GLY A 79 7.87 -10.90 20.51
N ARG A 80 6.93 -11.84 20.50
CA ARG A 80 5.98 -12.00 19.37
C ARG A 80 5.04 -10.78 19.35
N GLN A 81 5.22 -9.88 18.38
CA GLN A 81 4.32 -8.75 18.11
C GLN A 81 3.35 -9.18 16.98
N PRO A 82 2.16 -9.73 17.31
CA PRO A 82 1.09 -9.83 16.32
C PRO A 82 0.64 -8.43 15.93
N LEU A 83 0.29 -8.22 14.65
CA LEU A 83 -0.36 -6.99 14.24
C LEU A 83 -1.80 -7.00 14.74
N THR A 84 -2.07 -6.25 15.78
CA THR A 84 -3.38 -6.25 16.49
C THR A 84 -4.25 -5.06 16.14
N ARG A 85 -3.72 -4.11 15.38
CA ARG A 85 -4.41 -2.88 14.95
C ARG A 85 -4.47 -2.77 13.43
N PHE A 86 -3.69 -3.56 12.72
CA PHE A 86 -3.63 -3.59 11.27
C PHE A 86 -4.95 -4.05 10.64
N ASN A 87 -5.64 -3.13 9.96
CA ASN A 87 -6.88 -3.38 9.21
C ASN A 87 -7.01 -2.47 7.98
N ALA A 88 -5.88 -2.15 7.34
CA ALA A 88 -5.88 -1.26 6.19
C ALA A 88 -6.11 -2.01 4.87
N ASP A 89 -6.68 -1.32 3.89
CA ASP A 89 -6.89 -1.87 2.54
C ASP A 89 -5.55 -1.99 1.81
N ILE A 90 -5.27 -3.21 1.34
CA ILE A 90 -4.07 -3.60 0.59
C ILE A 90 -4.43 -4.26 -0.76
N SER A 91 -5.68 -4.13 -1.20
CA SER A 91 -6.16 -4.71 -2.45
C SER A 91 -5.52 -4.13 -3.71
N SER A 92 -4.87 -2.98 -3.60
CA SER A 92 -4.12 -2.30 -4.67
C SER A 92 -2.70 -2.85 -4.89
N TRP A 93 -2.19 -3.70 -4.00
CA TRP A 93 -0.82 -4.17 -4.06
C TRP A 93 -0.57 -5.10 -5.26
N GLN A 94 0.42 -4.74 -6.08
CA GLN A 94 0.86 -5.55 -7.21
C GLN A 94 1.72 -6.72 -6.74
N THR A 95 1.14 -7.92 -6.75
CA THR A 95 1.72 -9.14 -6.17
C THR A 95 2.14 -10.19 -7.21
N SER A 96 2.07 -9.87 -8.51
CA SER A 96 2.37 -10.81 -9.61
C SER A 96 3.80 -11.37 -9.61
N GLY A 97 4.76 -10.66 -9.00
CA GLY A 97 6.15 -11.09 -8.82
C GLY A 97 6.41 -11.88 -7.53
N VAL A 98 5.42 -12.04 -6.66
CA VAL A 98 5.57 -12.74 -5.37
C VAL A 98 5.53 -14.24 -5.60
N THR A 99 6.52 -14.95 -5.05
CA THR A 99 6.67 -16.41 -5.14
C THR A 99 6.51 -17.13 -3.80
N ASN A 100 6.37 -16.39 -2.70
CA ASN A 100 6.15 -16.97 -1.38
C ASN A 100 5.21 -16.11 -0.53
N MET A 101 4.03 -16.64 -0.21
CA MET A 101 3.01 -16.00 0.65
C MET A 101 2.68 -16.82 1.91
N LYS A 102 3.56 -17.76 2.31
CA LYS A 102 3.31 -18.64 3.45
C LYS A 102 3.07 -17.83 4.72
N TYR A 103 2.04 -18.20 5.49
CA TYR A 103 1.70 -17.56 6.76
C TYR A 103 1.53 -16.03 6.70
N MET A 104 1.27 -15.44 5.52
CA MET A 104 1.28 -13.98 5.32
C MET A 104 0.39 -13.23 6.33
N PHE A 105 -0.75 -13.81 6.70
CA PHE A 105 -1.70 -13.26 7.69
C PHE A 105 -1.81 -14.08 8.98
N ASP A 106 -0.84 -14.96 9.30
CA ASP A 106 -0.88 -15.74 10.54
C ASP A 106 -0.93 -14.80 11.76
N ARG A 107 -2.01 -14.85 12.54
CA ARG A 107 -2.24 -13.95 13.70
C ARG A 107 -2.41 -12.46 13.38
N ALA A 108 -2.78 -12.10 12.15
CA ALA A 108 -3.26 -10.75 11.82
C ALA A 108 -4.73 -10.57 12.25
N PHE A 109 -5.00 -10.63 13.57
CA PHE A 109 -6.35 -10.81 14.10
C PHE A 109 -7.33 -9.67 13.80
N ALA A 110 -6.82 -8.45 13.63
CA ALA A 110 -7.65 -7.28 13.33
C ALA A 110 -7.95 -7.09 11.84
N PHE A 111 -7.28 -7.85 10.97
CA PHE A 111 -7.41 -7.67 9.53
C PHE A 111 -8.74 -8.26 9.03
N ASN A 112 -9.54 -7.41 8.40
CA ASN A 112 -10.86 -7.75 7.85
C ASN A 112 -11.16 -6.91 6.60
N GLN A 113 -10.19 -6.80 5.70
CA GLN A 113 -10.35 -6.12 4.40
C GLN A 113 -10.33 -7.14 3.26
N PRO A 114 -10.97 -6.84 2.12
CA PRO A 114 -10.81 -7.64 0.92
C PRO A 114 -9.34 -7.66 0.47
N VAL A 115 -8.92 -8.77 -0.12
CA VAL A 115 -7.60 -8.91 -0.75
C VAL A 115 -7.80 -9.23 -2.24
N ASN A 116 -6.95 -8.64 -3.08
CA ASN A 116 -6.94 -8.87 -4.51
C ASN A 116 -5.50 -9.11 -4.96
N PHE A 117 -5.02 -10.34 -4.73
CA PHE A 117 -3.64 -10.72 -5.02
C PHE A 117 -3.57 -11.62 -6.24
N ASP A 118 -2.56 -11.38 -7.06
CA ASP A 118 -2.18 -12.30 -8.12
C ASP A 118 -1.37 -13.44 -7.51
N THR A 119 -1.90 -14.66 -7.61
CA THR A 119 -1.30 -15.88 -7.05
C THR A 119 -0.73 -16.80 -8.13
N SER A 120 -0.64 -16.34 -9.37
CA SER A 120 -0.17 -17.15 -10.50
C SER A 120 1.30 -17.59 -10.39
N SER A 121 2.11 -16.89 -9.58
CA SER A 121 3.54 -17.13 -9.38
C SER A 121 3.91 -17.78 -8.04
N VAL A 122 2.92 -18.08 -7.18
CA VAL A 122 3.10 -18.58 -5.80
C VAL A 122 3.18 -20.11 -5.74
#